data_AF-A0A7F8RS66-F1
#
_entry.id   AF-A0A7F8RS66-F1
#
_cell.length_a   1.000
_cell.length_b   1.000
_cell.length_c   1.000
_cell.angle_alpha   90.00
_cell.angle_beta   90.00
_cell.angle_gamma   90.00
#
_symmetry.space_group_name_H-M   'P 1'
#
loop_
_entity.id
_entity.type
_entity.pdbx_description
1 polymer ?
#
loop_
_entity_poly.entity_id
_entity_poly.type
_entity_poly.pdbx_seq_one_letter_code
_entity_poly.pdbx_strand_id
1 'polypeptide(L)'
;MTTAGPAGRPQPAENMKSWCLCQICTCGRHHCPHGTTRIYENSGISCPTTEYLEKYPTYGNVLPPQSLKPKQEFQACRGKMEGITTFK
;
A
#
# COMPACT_ATOMS: atom_id res chain seq x y z
N MET A 1 27.32 3.73 22.80
CA MET A 1 26.57 2.48 22.57
C MET A 1 25.10 2.85 22.60
N THR A 2 24.49 3.05 21.43
CA THR A 2 23.10 3.51 21.33
C THR A 2 22.33 2.44 20.58
N THR A 3 21.68 1.54 21.31
CA THR A 3 20.83 0.50 20.74
C THR A 3 19.48 1.12 20.40
N ALA A 4 19.19 1.30 19.12
CA ALA A 4 17.87 1.62 18.63
C ALA A 4 16.95 0.41 18.86
N GLY A 5 15.96 0.53 19.75
CA GLY A 5 14.92 -0.47 19.94
C GLY A 5 13.94 -0.48 18.75
N PRO A 6 13.36 -1.64 18.39
CA PRO A 6 12.48 -1.74 17.24
C PRO A 6 11.11 -1.08 17.52
N ALA A 7 10.64 -0.31 16.53
CA ALA A 7 9.29 0.24 16.49
C ALA A 7 8.26 -0.90 16.55
N GLY A 8 7.44 -0.90 17.61
CA GLY A 8 6.33 -1.84 17.75
C GLY A 8 5.33 -1.71 16.61
N ARG A 9 4.88 -2.85 16.07
CA ARG A 9 3.76 -2.90 15.11
C ARG A 9 2.51 -2.25 15.73
N PRO A 10 1.75 -1.43 14.98
CA PRO A 10 0.42 -1.06 15.43
C PRO A 10 -0.45 -2.31 15.44
N GLN A 11 -1.03 -2.61 16.61
CA GLN A 11 -2.00 -3.70 16.75
C GLN A 11 -3.26 -3.36 15.95
N PRO A 12 -3.90 -4.33 15.26
CA PRO A 12 -5.14 -4.08 14.56
C PRO A 12 -6.23 -3.72 15.58
N ALA A 13 -7.00 -2.68 15.24
CA ALA A 13 -8.06 -2.12 16.06
C ALA A 13 -9.01 -3.21 16.57
N GLU A 14 -9.24 -3.19 17.88
CA GLU A 14 -10.13 -4.11 18.56
C GLU A 14 -11.54 -4.06 17.97
N ASN A 15 -12.04 -5.24 17.67
CA ASN A 15 -13.32 -5.51 17.03
C ASN A 15 -14.48 -4.91 17.86
N MET A 16 -15.07 -3.81 17.37
CA MET A 16 -16.33 -3.29 17.89
C MET A 16 -17.40 -4.35 17.66
N LYS A 17 -17.74 -5.11 18.71
CA LYS A 17 -18.76 -6.16 18.66
C LYS A 17 -20.12 -5.54 18.32
N SER A 18 -20.45 -5.48 17.03
CA SER A 18 -21.80 -5.16 16.57
C SER A 18 -22.72 -6.33 16.95
N TRP A 19 -23.68 -6.07 17.83
CA TRP A 19 -24.71 -7.05 18.15
C TRP A 19 -25.52 -7.37 16.91
N CYS A 20 -25.59 -8.66 16.61
CA CYS A 20 -26.34 -9.13 15.46
C CYS A 20 -27.83 -9.23 15.79
N LEU A 21 -28.70 -8.98 14.80
CA LEU A 21 -30.16 -9.15 14.97
C LEU A 21 -30.55 -10.57 15.39
N CYS A 22 -29.71 -11.57 15.09
CA CYS A 22 -29.82 -12.95 15.57
C CYS A 22 -29.81 -13.08 17.09
N GLN A 23 -29.13 -12.17 17.79
CA GLN A 23 -28.99 -12.21 19.25
C GLN A 23 -30.19 -11.62 19.97
N ILE A 24 -31.09 -10.93 19.25
CA ILE A 24 -32.24 -10.23 19.82
C ILE A 24 -33.59 -10.62 19.20
N CYS A 25 -33.61 -11.30 18.04
CA CYS A 25 -34.84 -11.71 17.36
C CYS A 25 -34.98 -13.23 17.24
N THR A 26 -36.10 -13.78 17.71
CA THR A 26 -36.50 -15.19 17.56
C THR A 26 -37.21 -15.47 16.22
N CYS A 27 -37.40 -14.45 15.39
CA CYS A 27 -38.15 -14.50 14.13
C CYS A 27 -37.53 -15.37 13.02
N GLY A 28 -36.27 -15.82 13.17
CA GLY A 28 -35.61 -16.82 12.30
C GLY A 28 -35.38 -16.44 10.82
N ARG A 29 -35.89 -15.29 10.36
CA ARG A 29 -35.85 -14.85 8.95
C ARG A 29 -34.91 -13.68 8.67
N HIS A 30 -33.88 -13.51 9.49
CA HIS A 30 -32.87 -12.49 9.25
C HIS A 30 -31.72 -13.07 8.43
N HIS A 31 -31.21 -12.28 7.48
CA HIS A 31 -29.94 -12.59 6.83
C HIS A 31 -28.80 -12.12 7.74
N CYS A 32 -28.12 -13.07 8.39
CA CYS A 32 -26.98 -12.76 9.24
C CYS A 32 -25.69 -12.65 8.41
N PRO A 33 -24.97 -11.52 8.44
CA PRO A 33 -23.65 -11.43 7.81
C PRO A 33 -22.57 -12.22 8.57
N HIS A 34 -22.84 -12.65 9.81
CA HIS A 34 -21.95 -13.53 10.59
C HIS A 34 -22.22 -15.03 10.38
N GLY A 35 -23.24 -15.39 9.59
CA GLY A 35 -23.49 -16.78 9.27
C GLY A 35 -22.40 -17.32 8.34
N THR A 36 -22.04 -18.59 8.51
CA THR A 36 -21.27 -19.41 7.56
C THR A 36 -22.00 -19.61 6.22
N THR A 37 -23.00 -18.77 5.90
CA THR A 37 -23.71 -18.73 4.63
C THR A 37 -22.86 -18.14 3.51
N ARG A 38 -21.65 -17.67 3.81
CA ARG A 38 -20.63 -17.43 2.79
C ARG A 38 -20.20 -18.79 2.22
N ILE A 39 -20.82 -19.16 1.11
CA ILE A 39 -20.47 -20.30 0.25
C ILE A 39 -18.98 -20.40 -0.09
N TYR A 40 -18.27 -19.27 -0.01
CA TYR A 40 -16.80 -19.23 -0.01
C TYR A 40 -16.34 -18.75 1.36
N GLU A 41 -16.30 -19.66 2.33
CA GLU A 41 -15.45 -19.48 3.50
C GLU A 41 -14.02 -19.54 2.97
N ASN A 42 -13.36 -18.38 2.82
CA ASN A 42 -11.96 -18.33 2.43
C ASN A 42 -11.15 -18.79 3.66
N SER A 43 -11.20 -20.07 3.96
CA SER A 43 -10.48 -20.76 5.02
C SER A 43 -9.00 -20.90 4.64
N GLY A 44 -8.35 -19.79 4.31
CA GLY A 44 -6.88 -19.73 4.18
C GLY A 44 -6.24 -20.62 3.11
N ILE A 45 -7.01 -21.36 2.30
CA ILE A 45 -6.49 -22.13 1.18
C ILE A 45 -6.33 -21.15 0.01
N SER A 46 -5.34 -20.26 0.11
CA SER A 46 -4.70 -19.79 -1.11
C SER A 46 -4.08 -21.01 -1.74
N CYS A 47 -4.68 -21.55 -2.82
CA CYS A 47 -4.02 -22.55 -3.65
C CYS A 47 -2.60 -22.04 -3.94
N PRO A 48 -1.53 -22.63 -3.36
CA PRO A 48 -0.22 -21.99 -3.34
C PRO A 48 0.41 -21.88 -4.73
N THR A 49 -0.15 -22.60 -5.70
CA THR A 49 0.50 -22.90 -6.97
C THR A 49 -0.58 -23.13 -8.03
N THR A 50 -1.22 -22.06 -8.48
CA THR A 50 -1.96 -22.12 -9.74
C THR A 50 -0.96 -21.99 -10.89
N GLU A 51 -1.25 -22.58 -12.05
CA GLU A 51 -0.43 -22.46 -13.26
C GLU A 51 -0.05 -20.99 -13.56
N TYR A 52 -0.98 -20.07 -13.26
CA TYR A 52 -0.76 -18.63 -13.41
C TYR A 52 0.36 -18.09 -12.52
N LEU A 53 0.42 -18.49 -11.24
CA LEU A 53 1.46 -18.04 -10.31
C LEU A 53 2.83 -18.64 -10.64
N GLU A 54 2.86 -19.87 -11.19
CA GLU A 54 4.10 -20.48 -11.70
C GLU A 54 4.61 -19.76 -12.95
N LYS A 55 3.70 -19.42 -13.86
CA LYS A 55 4.02 -18.75 -15.12
C LYS A 55 4.40 -17.28 -14.94
N TYR A 56 3.78 -16.61 -13.97
CA TYR A 56 3.98 -15.18 -13.70
C TYR A 56 4.30 -14.94 -12.22
N PRO A 57 5.52 -15.29 -11.77
CA PRO A 57 5.95 -14.94 -10.43
C PRO A 57 5.94 -13.42 -10.27
N THR A 58 5.62 -12.95 -9.06
CA THR A 58 5.71 -11.52 -8.76
C THR A 58 7.16 -11.09 -8.92
N TYR A 59 7.42 -10.20 -9.89
CA TYR A 59 8.75 -9.61 -10.08
C TYR A 59 9.12 -8.81 -8.84
N GLY A 60 9.93 -9.40 -7.96
CA GLY A 60 10.42 -8.77 -6.75
C GLY A 60 11.53 -7.76 -7.06
N ASN A 61 11.58 -6.66 -6.29
CA ASN A 61 12.67 -5.67 -6.21
C ASN A 61 13.48 -5.42 -7.49
N VAL A 62 12.82 -5.38 -8.65
CA VAL A 62 13.46 -4.95 -9.88
C VAL A 62 13.51 -3.43 -9.81
N LEU A 63 14.73 -2.89 -9.68
CA LEU A 63 14.89 -1.45 -9.71
C LEU A 63 14.42 -0.94 -11.07
N PRO A 64 13.64 0.16 -11.11
CA PRO A 64 13.28 0.77 -12.37
C PRO A 64 14.56 1.14 -13.14
N PRO A 65 14.55 1.04 -14.47
CA PRO A 65 15.70 1.42 -15.29
C PRO A 65 16.19 2.83 -14.95
N GLN A 66 17.50 3.02 -15.00
CA GLN A 66 18.09 4.32 -14.75
C GLN A 66 17.61 5.30 -15.82
N SER A 67 17.09 6.45 -15.38
CA SER A 67 16.65 7.51 -16.27
C SER A 67 17.82 8.00 -17.13
N LEU A 68 17.64 8.00 -18.45
CA LEU A 68 18.55 8.64 -19.41
C LEU A 68 18.37 10.16 -19.48
N LYS A 69 17.39 10.70 -18.74
CA LYS A 69 17.21 12.15 -18.68
C LYS A 69 18.51 12.77 -18.18
N PRO A 70 19.05 13.79 -18.89
CA PRO A 70 20.16 14.58 -18.39
C PRO A 70 19.84 15.02 -16.97
N LYS A 71 20.81 14.83 -16.06
CA LYS A 71 20.70 15.39 -14.72
C LYS A 71 20.54 16.89 -14.90
N GLN A 72 19.50 17.47 -14.32
CA GLN A 72 19.35 18.92 -14.29
C GLN A 72 20.42 19.47 -13.35
N GLU A 73 21.64 19.54 -13.84
CA GLU A 73 22.68 20.37 -13.26
C GLU A 73 22.20 21.80 -13.48
N PHE A 74 21.53 22.34 -12.46
CA PHE A 74 21.14 23.74 -12.47
C PHE A 74 22.44 24.57 -12.48
N GLN A 75 22.92 24.88 -13.68
CA GLN A 75 23.96 25.84 -13.85
C GLN A 75 23.28 27.20 -13.70
N ALA A 76 23.26 27.70 -12.47
CA ALA A 76 22.92 29.09 -12.24
C ALA A 76 23.85 29.92 -13.13
N CYS A 77 23.33 30.57 -14.17
CA CYS A 77 24.09 31.54 -14.95
C CYS A 77 24.53 32.65 -14.00
N ARG A 78 25.71 32.50 -13.40
CA ARG A 78 26.37 33.52 -12.57
C ARG A 78 27.18 34.49 -13.44
N GLY A 79 26.83 34.61 -14.72
CA GLY A 79 27.35 35.67 -15.56
C GLY A 79 26.84 36.99 -15.00
N LYS A 80 27.75 37.88 -14.60
CA LYS A 80 27.37 39.26 -14.28
C LYS A 80 26.87 39.89 -15.57
N MET A 81 25.64 40.37 -15.58
CA MET A 81 25.09 41.14 -16.68
C MET A 81 25.94 42.40 -16.86
N GLU A 82 26.55 42.57 -18.03
CA GLU A 82 27.32 43.79 -18.32
C GLU A 82 26.37 44.98 -18.37
N GLY A 83 26.58 45.97 -17.50
CA GLY A 83 25.75 47.17 -17.36
C GLY A 83 25.95 48.21 -18.46
N ILE A 84 26.25 47.78 -19.69
CA ILE A 84 26.47 48.68 -20.82
C ILE A 84 25.10 49.15 -21.32
N THR A 85 24.60 50.23 -20.72
CA THR A 85 23.43 50.96 -21.21
C THR A 85 23.87 52.03 -22.22
N THR A 86 23.11 52.19 -23.29
CA THR A 86 23.34 53.20 -24.32
C THR A 86 22.77 54.58 -23.94
N PHE A 87 22.19 54.71 -22.75
CA PHE A 87 21.64 55.97 -22.24
C PHE A 87 22.69 56.68 -21.38
N LYS A 88 22.96 57.97 -21.68
CA LYS A 88 23.79 58.87 -20.87
C LYS A 88 22.94 59.61 -19.85
#